data_AF-A0A5S9MJR2-F1
#
_entry.id   AF-A0A5S9MJR2-F1
#
_cell.length_a   1.000
_cell.length_b   1.000
_cell.length_c   1.000
_cell.angle_alpha   90.00
_cell.angle_beta   90.00
_cell.angle_gamma   90.00
#
_symmetry.space_group_name_H-M   'P 1'
#
loop_
_entity.id
_entity.type
_entity.pdbx_description
1 polymer ?
#
loop_
_entity_poly.entity_id
_entity_poly.type
_entity_poly.pdbx_seq_one_letter_code
_entity_poly.pdbx_strand_id
1 'polypeptide(L)'
;MKVVLAIMIALSMLPLPVHAKGTGKQPDELKQRMALYEKVSITTQVPWYVLAAVDQYEHNIRKSRRDLPKKKASLASTFPGNVDWTRKPE
;
A
#
# COMPACT_ATOMS: atom_id res chain seq x y z
N MET A 1 -20.93 38.12 22.01
CA MET A 1 -19.60 37.96 21.35
C MET A 1 -18.81 36.77 21.91
N LYS A 2 -18.63 36.65 23.23
CA LYS A 2 -17.88 35.54 23.88
C LYS A 2 -18.45 34.14 23.59
N VAL A 3 -19.78 33.99 23.57
CA VAL A 3 -20.46 32.71 23.26
C VAL A 3 -20.28 32.30 21.80
N VAL A 4 -20.33 33.26 20.87
CA VAL A 4 -20.08 33.03 19.45
C VAL A 4 -18.64 32.60 19.22
N LEU A 5 -17.69 33.21 19.94
CA LEU A 5 -16.28 32.83 19.90
C LEU A 5 -16.06 31.39 20.42
N ALA A 6 -16.75 31.01 21.51
CA ALA A 6 -16.67 29.66 22.07
C ALA A 6 -17.24 28.59 21.13
N ILE A 7 -18.32 28.88 20.42
CA ILE A 7 -18.91 27.95 19.43
C ILE A 7 -17.99 27.75 18.23
N MET A 8 -17.33 28.81 17.75
CA MET A 8 -16.34 28.73 16.65
C MET A 8 -15.13 27.88 17.04
N ILE A 9 -14.67 27.98 18.29
CA ILE A 9 -13.54 27.18 18.79
C ILE A 9 -13.96 25.71 18.96
N ALA A 10 -15.14 25.43 19.51
CA ALA A 10 -15.65 24.07 19.67
C ALA A 10 -15.83 23.35 18.32
N LEU A 11 -16.23 24.08 17.27
CA LEU A 11 -16.38 23.52 15.93
C LEU A 11 -15.04 23.10 15.29
N SER A 12 -13.92 23.68 15.73
CA SER A 12 -12.59 23.38 15.20
C SER A 12 -11.97 22.08 15.76
N MET A 13 -12.51 21.55 16.86
CA MET A 13 -12.00 20.34 17.52
C MET A 13 -12.64 19.04 17.02
N LEU A 14 -13.59 19.10 16.08
CA LEU A 14 -14.18 17.89 15.50
C LEU A 14 -13.16 17.20 14.58
N PRO A 15 -12.82 15.91 14.82
CA PRO A 15 -11.92 15.18 13.93
C PRO A 15 -12.57 15.01 12.57
N LEU A 16 -11.99 15.61 11.53
CA LEU A 16 -12.43 15.39 10.16
C LEU A 16 -12.01 13.98 9.74
N PRO A 17 -12.95 13.10 9.32
CA PRO A 17 -12.59 11.78 8.85
C PRO A 17 -11.92 11.89 7.47
N VAL A 18 -10.59 11.96 7.46
CA VAL A 18 -9.79 11.94 6.23
C VAL A 18 -9.84 10.53 5.66
N HIS A 19 -10.67 10.34 4.64
CA HIS A 19 -10.68 9.11 3.86
C HIS A 19 -9.68 9.23 2.71
N ALA A 20 -8.55 8.52 2.82
CA ALA A 20 -7.69 8.33 1.67
C ALA A 20 -8.46 7.49 0.64
N LYS A 21 -8.71 8.07 -0.55
CA LYS A 21 -9.16 7.29 -1.72
C LYS A 21 -8.01 6.40 -2.15
N GLY A 22 -7.85 5.27 -1.46
CA GLY A 22 -7.08 4.16 -1.99
C GLY A 22 -7.69 3.83 -3.34
N THR A 23 -6.87 3.70 -4.38
CA THR A 23 -7.24 2.96 -5.59
C THR A 23 -7.53 1.53 -5.12
N GLY A 24 -8.73 1.32 -4.59
CA GLY A 24 -9.14 0.12 -3.91
C GLY A 24 -9.11 -0.99 -4.94
N LYS A 25 -8.04 -1.78 -4.88
CA LYS A 25 -8.05 -3.12 -5.45
C LYS A 25 -9.33 -3.77 -4.95
N GLN A 26 -10.13 -4.28 -5.88
CA GLN A 26 -11.46 -4.83 -5.64
C GLN A 26 -11.42 -5.70 -4.36
N PRO A 27 -12.45 -5.71 -3.51
CA PRO A 27 -12.46 -6.51 -2.27
C PRO A 27 -12.05 -7.97 -2.50
N ASP A 28 -12.28 -8.50 -3.71
CA ASP A 28 -11.86 -9.83 -4.12
C ASP A 28 -10.34 -9.99 -4.29
N GLU A 29 -9.63 -8.97 -4.80
CA GLU A 29 -8.17 -9.01 -4.94
C GLU A 29 -7.47 -8.96 -3.56
N LEU A 30 -8.02 -8.23 -2.60
CA LEU A 30 -7.51 -8.21 -1.23
C LEU A 30 -7.70 -9.57 -0.54
N LYS A 31 -8.85 -10.21 -0.74
CA LYS A 31 -9.10 -11.58 -0.26
C LYS A 31 -8.11 -12.58 -0.88
N GLN A 32 -7.85 -12.48 -2.18
CA GLN A 32 -6.87 -13.35 -2.85
C GLN A 32 -5.46 -13.18 -2.28
N ARG A 33 -5.02 -11.95 -1.99
CA ARG A 33 -3.72 -11.68 -1.35
C ARG A 33 -3.64 -12.26 0.05
N MET A 34 -4.70 -12.10 0.85
CA MET A 34 -4.73 -12.64 2.20
C MET A 34 -4.58 -14.16 2.19
N ALA A 35 -5.32 -14.84 1.31
CA ALA A 35 -5.21 -16.28 1.13
C ALA A 35 -3.80 -16.72 0.70
N LEU A 36 -3.09 -15.90 -0.08
CA LEU A 36 -1.69 -16.15 -0.44
C LEU A 36 -0.75 -15.99 0.77
N TYR A 37 -0.89 -14.92 1.56
CA TYR A 37 -0.06 -14.71 2.75
C TYR A 37 -0.25 -15.81 3.78
N GLU A 38 -1.48 -16.26 4.00
CA GLU A 38 -1.76 -17.38 4.92
C GLU A 38 -1.06 -18.66 4.46
N LYS A 39 -1.21 -19.04 3.19
CA LYS A 39 -0.55 -20.23 2.63
C LYS A 39 0.97 -20.16 2.78
N VAL A 40 1.57 -19.03 2.40
CA VAL A 40 3.02 -18.85 2.51
C VAL A 40 3.45 -18.86 3.97
N SER A 41 2.69 -18.23 4.88
CA SER A 41 3.03 -18.19 6.31
C SER A 41 3.10 -19.58 6.94
N ILE A 42 2.22 -20.50 6.52
CA ILE A 42 2.23 -21.89 6.99
C ILE A 42 3.49 -22.61 6.49
N THR A 43 3.84 -22.44 5.22
CA THR A 43 5.00 -23.12 4.62
C THR A 43 6.33 -22.58 5.13
N THR A 44 6.47 -21.26 5.25
CA THR A 44 7.75 -20.62 5.59
C THR A 44 7.91 -20.34 7.08
N GLN A 45 6.86 -20.53 7.88
CA GLN A 45 6.79 -20.12 9.28
C GLN A 45 7.02 -18.60 9.49
N VAL A 46 6.91 -17.81 8.42
CA VAL A 46 6.99 -16.35 8.47
C VAL A 46 5.60 -15.77 8.69
N PRO A 47 5.38 -14.90 9.68
CA PRO A 47 4.07 -14.32 9.91
C PRO A 47 3.54 -13.52 8.71
N TRP A 48 2.23 -13.62 8.44
CA TRP A 48 1.57 -12.97 7.30
C TRP A 48 1.78 -11.45 7.24
N TYR A 49 1.90 -10.79 8.39
CA TYR A 49 2.10 -9.33 8.46
C TYR A 49 3.47 -8.91 7.92
N VAL A 50 4.48 -9.76 8.04
CA VAL A 50 5.82 -9.52 7.47
C VAL A 50 5.73 -9.60 5.95
N LEU A 51 5.05 -10.63 5.42
CA LEU A 51 4.84 -10.81 3.98
C LEU A 51 4.05 -9.63 3.38
N ALA A 52 3.01 -9.17 4.08
CA ALA A 52 2.23 -8.02 3.68
C ALA A 52 3.05 -6.72 3.70
N ALA A 53 3.93 -6.54 4.70
CA ALA A 53 4.82 -5.38 4.77
C ALA A 53 5.82 -5.36 3.60
N VAL A 54 6.36 -6.53 3.23
CA VAL A 54 7.25 -6.66 2.05
C VAL A 54 6.50 -6.37 0.76
N ASP A 55 5.31 -6.94 0.53
CA ASP A 55 4.49 -6.65 -0.67
C ASP A 55 4.17 -5.15 -0.79
N GLN A 56 3.86 -4.50 0.34
CA GLN A 56 3.60 -3.06 0.38
C GLN A 56 4.86 -2.23 0.10
N TYR A 57 6.02 -2.62 0.64
CA TYR A 57 7.32 -1.98 0.39
C TYR A 57 7.67 -2.03 -1.10
N GLU A 58 7.56 -3.20 -1.72
CA GLU A 58 7.79 -3.38 -3.16
C GLU A 58 6.85 -2.51 -4.00
N HIS A 59 5.57 -2.42 -3.59
CA HIS A 59 4.59 -1.61 -4.29
C HIS A 59 4.90 -0.11 -4.19
N ASN A 60 5.41 0.35 -3.04
CA ASN A 60 5.82 1.73 -2.83
C ASN A 60 7.06 2.10 -3.65
N ILE A 61 8.07 1.22 -3.71
CA ILE A 61 9.27 1.44 -4.55
C ILE A 61 8.91 1.50 -6.03
N ARG A 62 7.98 0.67 -6.50
CA ARG A 62 7.54 0.71 -7.89
C ARG A 62 6.76 1.97 -8.25
N LYS A 63 6.16 2.68 -7.29
CA LYS A 63 5.49 3.96 -7.55
C LYS A 63 6.48 5.09 -7.85
N SER A 64 7.68 5.05 -7.28
CA SER A 64 8.73 6.04 -7.57
C SER A 64 9.51 5.72 -8.84
N ARG A 65 9.59 4.44 -9.23
CA ARG A 65 10.28 3.94 -10.43
C ARG A 65 9.40 4.03 -11.68
N ARG A 66 9.65 5.01 -12.56
CA ARG A 66 8.92 5.21 -13.84
C ARG A 66 9.51 4.41 -15.02
N ASP A 67 10.69 3.85 -14.81
CA ASP A 67 11.51 3.06 -15.73
C ASP A 67 10.96 1.64 -15.98
N LEU A 68 10.12 1.12 -15.08
CA LEU A 68 9.57 -0.24 -15.19
C LEU A 68 8.20 -0.27 -15.90
N PRO A 69 7.91 -1.28 -16.74
CA PRO A 69 6.59 -1.44 -17.35
C PRO A 69 5.50 -1.68 -16.29
N LYS A 70 4.28 -1.19 -16.57
CA LYS A 70 3.12 -1.30 -15.66
C LYS A 70 2.77 -2.77 -15.40
N LYS A 71 2.46 -3.10 -14.14
CA LYS A 71 2.17 -4.49 -13.72
C LYS A 71 0.82 -4.97 -14.24
N LYS A 72 0.74 -6.21 -14.70
CA LYS A 72 -0.51 -6.96 -14.93
C LYS A 72 -0.94 -7.87 -13.76
N ALA A 73 -0.04 -8.17 -12.82
CA ALA A 73 -0.30 -9.14 -11.74
C ALA A 73 -0.66 -8.46 -10.41
N SER A 74 -1.42 -9.16 -9.55
CA SER A 74 -1.87 -8.70 -8.25
C SER A 74 -0.69 -8.52 -7.27
N LEU A 75 0.09 -9.56 -6.98
CA LEU A 75 1.27 -9.44 -6.09
C LEU A 75 2.28 -8.40 -6.59
N ALA A 76 3.18 -7.88 -5.75
CA ALA A 76 4.19 -6.88 -6.13
C ALA A 76 5.45 -7.46 -6.80
N SER A 77 5.74 -8.75 -6.63
CA SER A 77 6.91 -9.43 -7.21
C SER A 77 6.84 -9.61 -8.74
N THR A 78 7.57 -8.79 -9.51
CA THR A 78 8.01 -9.14 -10.87
C THR A 78 9.50 -9.33 -10.74
N PHE A 79 9.99 -10.56 -10.86
CA PHE A 79 11.41 -10.79 -11.12
C PHE A 79 11.65 -10.32 -12.55
N PRO A 80 12.37 -9.21 -12.76
CA PRO A 80 12.72 -8.80 -14.10
C PRO A 80 13.85 -9.71 -14.57
N GLY A 81 13.57 -10.59 -15.54
CA GLY A 81 14.61 -11.43 -16.14
C GLY A 81 15.76 -10.64 -16.79
N ASN A 82 15.52 -9.35 -17.11
CA ASN A 82 16.46 -8.50 -17.86
C ASN A 82 16.59 -7.07 -17.28
N VAL A 83 16.47 -6.88 -15.96
CA VAL A 83 16.83 -5.58 -15.37
C VAL A 83 18.33 -5.52 -15.19
N ASP A 84 18.93 -4.61 -15.95
CA ASP A 84 20.31 -4.21 -15.78
C ASP A 84 20.42 -3.34 -14.52
N TRP A 85 20.86 -3.93 -13.42
CA TRP A 85 21.09 -3.26 -12.14
C TRP A 85 22.22 -2.23 -12.18
N THR A 86 22.99 -2.17 -13.28
CA THR A 86 24.11 -1.23 -13.44
C THR A 86 23.70 0.10 -14.06
N ARG A 87 22.47 0.22 -14.59
CA ARG A 87 21.98 1.48 -15.16
C ARG A 87 21.64 2.46 -14.04
N LYS A 88 22.44 3.53 -13.90
CA LYS A 88 22.14 4.63 -12.98
C LYS A 88 20.81 5.30 -13.37
N PRO A 89 19.96 5.67 -12.40
CA PRO A 89 18.80 6.48 -12.67
C PRO A 89 19.29 7.86 -13.17
N GLU A 90 18.83 8.23 -14.35
CA GLU A 90 19.01 9.54 -14.98
C GLU A 90 18.05 10.59 -14.41
#